data_AF-F2I494-F1
#
_entry.id   AF-F2I494-F1
#
_cell.length_a   1.000
_cell.length_b   1.000
_cell.length_c   1.000
_cell.angle_alpha   90.00
_cell.angle_beta   90.00
_cell.angle_gamma   90.00
#
_symmetry.space_group_name_H-M   'P 1'
#
loop_
_entity.id
_entity.type
_entity.pdbx_description
1 polymer ?
#
loop_
_entity_poly.entity_id
_entity_poly.type
_entity_poly.pdbx_seq_one_letter_code
_entity_poly.pdbx_strand_id
1 'polypeptide(L)'
;MLVEALVSLFLIASFVSLFVTMIPLQTRHFSRQQAALDQQEALYCEILASIGQEKTSQVDFIQGTAIEAVLALALFFMIQSLFVLVVEVEISHYQAVKDIQQDDWGVFLMQLQREARHSQLNWATGTRLNYQLASGQQIQMEYYSNQESSMIRRLVSGRGHQPYLMGVDWVNFTMVNSHQVKVSCRLADQKEYQALISFRGEAGETESN
;
A
#
# COMPACT_ATOMS: atom_id res chain seq x y z
N MET A 1 -9.67 0.19 9.96
CA MET A 1 -10.61 -0.34 10.97
C MET A 1 -11.79 -1.10 10.34
N LEU A 2 -12.83 -0.44 9.80
CA LEU A 2 -14.03 -1.16 9.31
C LEU A 2 -13.79 -1.98 8.03
N VAL A 3 -13.00 -1.47 7.09
CA VAL A 3 -12.66 -2.18 5.84
C VAL A 3 -11.76 -3.39 6.11
N GLU A 4 -10.78 -3.26 7.01
CA GLU A 4 -9.90 -4.36 7.42
C GLU A 4 -10.67 -5.49 8.11
N ALA A 5 -11.62 -5.14 8.98
CA ALA A 5 -12.49 -6.11 9.62
C ALA A 5 -13.36 -6.87 8.60
N LEU A 6 -13.84 -6.18 7.55
CA LEU A 6 -14.64 -6.78 6.48
C LEU A 6 -13.81 -7.72 5.59
N VAL A 7 -12.57 -7.35 5.26
CA VAL A 7 -11.67 -8.21 4.46
C VAL A 7 -11.30 -9.47 5.25
N SER A 8 -10.94 -9.33 6.53
CA SER A 8 -10.66 -10.48 7.40
C SER A 8 -11.88 -11.38 7.56
N LEU A 9 -13.07 -10.81 7.77
CA LEU A 9 -14.31 -11.59 7.87
C LEU A 9 -14.61 -12.35 6.57
N PHE A 10 -14.39 -11.71 5.41
CA PHE A 10 -14.62 -12.32 4.11
C PHE A 10 -13.64 -13.46 3.83
N LEU A 11 -12.37 -13.30 4.20
CA LEU A 11 -11.36 -14.36 4.07
C LEU A 11 -11.65 -15.54 4.99
N ILE A 12 -12.05 -15.28 6.24
CA ILE A 12 -12.43 -16.32 7.19
C ILE A 12 -13.68 -17.06 6.71
N ALA A 13 -14.70 -16.35 6.23
CA ALA A 13 -15.92 -16.96 5.72
C ALA A 13 -15.66 -17.80 4.46
N SER A 14 -14.82 -17.30 3.54
CA SER A 14 -14.42 -18.04 2.33
C SER A 14 -13.65 -19.30 2.70
N PHE A 15 -12.76 -19.23 3.69
CA PHE A 15 -12.01 -20.38 4.19
C PHE A 15 -12.90 -21.43 4.85
N VAL A 16 -13.83 -21.01 5.72
CA VAL A 16 -14.80 -21.93 6.36
C VAL A 16 -15.67 -22.60 5.30
N SER A 17 -16.11 -21.87 4.27
CA SER A 17 -16.89 -22.44 3.17
C SER A 17 -16.10 -23.47 2.35
N LEU A 18 -14.83 -23.19 2.06
CA LEU A 18 -13.94 -24.12 1.35
C LEU A 18 -13.67 -25.38 2.18
N PHE A 19 -13.43 -25.21 3.49
CA PHE A 19 -13.19 -26.32 4.39
C PHE A 19 -14.42 -27.22 4.55
N VAL A 20 -15.61 -26.61 4.76
CA VAL A 20 -16.88 -27.34 4.89
C VAL A 20 -17.24 -28.08 3.60
N THR A 21 -16.88 -27.55 2.42
CA THR A 21 -17.12 -28.23 1.14
C THR A 21 -16.10 -29.33 0.84
N MET A 22 -14.88 -29.26 1.39
CA MET A 22 -13.88 -30.33 1.24
C MET A 22 -14.15 -31.55 2.14
N ILE A 23 -14.73 -31.37 3.34
CA ILE A 23 -15.06 -32.49 4.25
C ILE A 23 -15.92 -33.59 3.59
N PRO A 24 -17.06 -33.29 2.92
CA PRO A 24 -17.86 -34.31 2.24
C PRO A 24 -17.16 -34.89 1.00
N LEU A 25 -16.25 -34.14 0.38
CA LEU A 25 -15.49 -34.62 -0.77
C LEU A 25 -14.41 -35.63 -0.35
N GLN A 26 -13.70 -35.34 0.74
CA GLN A 26 -12.71 -36.24 1.32
C GLN A 26 -13.36 -37.49 1.92
N THR A 27 -14.50 -37.36 2.61
CA THR A 27 -15.24 -38.54 3.14
C THR A 27 -15.83 -39.41 2.03
N ARG A 28 -16.22 -38.83 0.88
CA ARG A 28 -16.63 -39.62 -0.30
C ARG A 28 -15.47 -40.35 -0.97
N HIS A 29 -14.30 -39.70 -1.07
CA HIS A 29 -13.12 -40.36 -1.60
C HIS A 29 -12.64 -41.46 -0.65
N PHE A 30 -12.64 -41.18 0.65
CA PHE A 30 -12.29 -42.13 1.71
C PHE A 30 -13.25 -43.32 1.76
N SER A 31 -14.57 -43.11 1.66
CA SER A 31 -15.53 -44.24 1.62
C SER A 31 -15.40 -45.10 0.37
N ARG A 32 -15.07 -44.51 -0.79
CA ARG A 32 -14.77 -45.28 -2.02
C ARG A 32 -13.45 -46.04 -1.91
N GLN A 33 -12.43 -45.42 -1.34
CA GLN A 33 -11.15 -46.07 -1.07
C GLN A 33 -11.30 -47.17 -0.04
N GLN A 34 -12.07 -46.96 1.03
CA GLN A 34 -12.38 -47.95 2.05
C GLN A 34 -13.16 -49.12 1.46
N ALA A 35 -14.17 -48.88 0.63
CA ALA A 35 -14.91 -49.96 -0.03
C ALA A 35 -14.02 -50.77 -1.00
N ALA A 36 -13.12 -50.10 -1.72
CA ALA A 36 -12.13 -50.79 -2.57
C ALA A 36 -11.10 -51.57 -1.73
N LEU A 37 -10.70 -51.01 -0.58
CA LEU A 37 -9.78 -51.64 0.37
C LEU A 37 -10.44 -52.85 1.04
N ASP A 38 -11.71 -52.77 1.44
CA ASP A 38 -12.48 -53.86 2.03
C ASP A 38 -12.70 -54.98 1.01
N GLN A 39 -12.94 -54.64 -0.27
CA GLN A 39 -13.04 -55.62 -1.34
C GLN A 39 -11.68 -56.29 -1.63
N GLN A 40 -10.59 -55.52 -1.58
CA GLN A 40 -9.24 -56.05 -1.73
C GLN A 40 -8.84 -56.88 -0.50
N GLU A 41 -9.24 -56.48 0.71
CA GLU A 41 -9.01 -57.19 1.96
C GLU A 41 -9.81 -58.49 2.01
N ALA A 42 -11.05 -58.52 1.49
CA ALA A 42 -11.81 -59.76 1.34
C ALA A 42 -11.12 -60.76 0.40
N LEU A 43 -10.65 -60.29 -0.76
CA LEU A 43 -9.85 -61.10 -1.70
C LEU A 43 -8.52 -61.53 -1.09
N TYR A 44 -7.86 -60.64 -0.34
CA TYR A 44 -6.58 -60.92 0.31
C TYR A 44 -6.76 -61.87 1.48
N CYS A 45 -7.85 -61.79 2.25
CA CYS A 45 -8.20 -62.75 3.30
C CYS A 45 -8.57 -64.12 2.71
N GLU A 46 -9.21 -64.18 1.55
CA GLU A 46 -9.47 -65.43 0.85
C GLU A 46 -8.16 -66.08 0.35
N ILE A 47 -7.25 -65.26 -0.19
CA ILE A 47 -5.90 -65.69 -0.61
C ILE A 47 -5.03 -66.06 0.59
N LEU A 48 -5.02 -65.26 1.67
CA LEU A 48 -4.26 -65.53 2.89
C LEU A 48 -4.85 -66.70 3.68
N ALA A 49 -6.16 -66.92 3.67
CA ALA A 49 -6.76 -68.14 4.21
C ALA A 49 -6.35 -69.37 3.39
N SER A 50 -6.08 -69.20 2.09
CA SER A 50 -5.53 -70.26 1.23
C SER A 50 -4.01 -70.47 1.36
N ILE A 51 -3.26 -69.50 1.90
CA ILE A 51 -1.78 -69.51 1.95
C ILE A 51 -1.19 -69.46 3.38
N GLY A 52 -1.99 -69.19 4.41
CA GLY A 52 -1.57 -69.25 5.81
C GLY A 52 -0.50 -68.21 6.21
N GLN A 53 -0.62 -66.95 5.79
CA GLN A 53 0.31 -65.87 6.15
C GLN A 53 -0.40 -64.54 6.47
N GLU A 54 0.30 -63.64 7.16
CA GLU A 54 -0.24 -62.58 8.03
C GLU A 54 -0.27 -61.17 7.40
N LYS A 55 -1.12 -60.30 7.96
CA LYS A 55 -1.59 -58.99 7.47
C LYS A 55 -0.62 -57.85 7.83
N THR A 56 0.33 -57.51 6.96
CA THR A 56 1.34 -56.46 7.25
C THR A 56 1.30 -55.20 6.36
N SER A 57 0.69 -55.23 5.16
CA SER A 57 0.80 -54.09 4.21
C SER A 57 -0.18 -52.92 4.39
N GLN A 58 -1.23 -53.06 5.21
CA GLN A 58 -2.27 -52.01 5.35
C GLN A 58 -1.85 -50.87 6.30
N VAL A 59 -0.92 -51.12 7.22
CA VAL A 59 -0.49 -50.16 8.25
C VAL A 59 0.50 -49.13 7.68
N ASP A 60 1.35 -49.52 6.73
CA ASP A 60 2.35 -48.64 6.12
C ASP A 60 1.70 -47.56 5.21
N PHE A 61 0.58 -47.88 4.55
CA PHE A 61 -0.12 -46.94 3.67
C PHE A 61 -0.83 -45.81 4.44
N ILE A 62 -1.37 -46.11 5.62
CA ILE A 62 -2.08 -45.14 6.47
C ILE A 62 -1.08 -44.23 7.21
N GLN A 63 0.12 -44.73 7.55
CA GLN A 63 1.16 -43.90 8.16
C GLN A 63 1.71 -42.84 7.18
N GLY A 64 1.89 -43.18 5.90
CA GLY A 64 2.37 -42.22 4.89
C GLY A 64 1.44 -41.02 4.70
N THR A 65 0.14 -41.28 4.60
CA THR A 65 -0.88 -40.23 4.36
C THR A 65 -1.08 -39.29 5.55
N ALA A 66 -0.91 -39.77 6.79
CA ALA A 66 -1.00 -38.93 7.97
C ALA A 66 0.18 -37.94 8.09
N ILE A 67 1.40 -38.39 7.78
CA ILE A 67 2.60 -37.55 7.81
C ILE A 67 2.53 -36.47 6.72
N GLU A 68 2.09 -36.84 5.52
CA GLU A 68 1.86 -35.91 4.41
C GLU A 68 0.84 -34.83 4.79
N ALA A 69 -0.27 -35.21 5.45
CA ALA A 69 -1.28 -34.25 5.91
C ALA A 69 -0.73 -33.27 6.96
N VAL A 70 0.08 -33.75 7.90
CA VAL A 70 0.72 -32.88 8.91
C VAL A 70 1.74 -31.94 8.27
N LEU A 71 2.53 -32.42 7.31
CA LEU A 71 3.48 -31.57 6.57
C LEU A 71 2.77 -30.51 5.72
N ALA A 72 1.68 -30.87 5.03
CA ALA A 72 0.89 -29.92 4.26
C ALA A 72 0.26 -28.84 5.16
N LEU A 73 -0.23 -29.23 6.33
CA LEU A 73 -0.79 -28.31 7.31
C LEU A 73 0.28 -27.36 7.89
N ALA A 74 1.47 -27.87 8.18
CA ALA A 74 2.60 -27.05 8.64
C ALA A 74 3.04 -26.03 7.57
N LEU A 75 3.13 -26.45 6.31
CA LEU A 75 3.43 -25.57 5.18
C LEU A 75 2.35 -24.49 5.02
N PHE A 76 1.08 -24.85 5.16
CA PHE A 76 -0.02 -23.90 5.11
C PHE A 76 0.10 -22.82 6.20
N PHE A 77 0.37 -23.20 7.45
CA PHE A 77 0.55 -22.23 8.53
C PHE A 77 1.78 -21.33 8.34
N MET A 78 2.88 -21.87 7.79
CA MET A 78 4.05 -21.06 7.45
C MET A 78 3.73 -20.01 6.37
N ILE A 79 3.04 -20.42 5.30
CA ILE A 79 2.62 -19.50 4.24
C ILE A 79 1.66 -18.43 4.79
N GLN A 80 0.71 -18.82 5.62
CA GLN A 80 -0.23 -17.90 6.26
C GLN A 80 0.47 -16.89 7.16
N SER A 81 1.47 -17.31 7.95
CA SER A 81 2.26 -16.42 8.79
C SER A 81 3.03 -15.39 7.98
N LEU A 82 3.63 -15.80 6.85
CA LEU A 82 4.34 -14.90 5.96
C LEU A 82 3.38 -13.90 5.30
N PHE A 83 2.18 -14.34 4.93
CA PHE A 83 1.17 -13.46 4.34
C PHE A 83 0.72 -12.36 5.32
N VAL A 84 0.47 -12.70 6.59
CA VAL A 84 0.12 -11.71 7.63
C VAL A 84 1.23 -10.67 7.78
N LEU A 85 2.50 -11.09 7.81
CA LEU A 85 3.63 -10.19 7.91
C LEU A 85 3.72 -9.21 6.73
N VAL A 86 3.53 -9.70 5.50
CA VAL A 86 3.54 -8.84 4.29
C VAL A 86 2.40 -7.81 4.34
N VAL A 87 1.21 -8.24 4.73
CA VAL A 87 0.04 -7.36 4.87
C VAL A 87 0.28 -6.29 5.94
N GLU A 88 0.89 -6.67 7.08
CA GLU A 88 1.20 -5.73 8.16
C GLU A 88 2.23 -4.67 7.74
N VAL A 89 3.28 -5.08 7.02
CA VAL A 89 4.29 -4.16 6.47
C VAL A 89 3.67 -3.19 5.47
N GLU A 90 2.82 -3.68 4.56
CA GLU A 90 2.10 -2.82 3.62
C GLU A 90 1.17 -1.85 4.34
N ILE A 91 0.34 -2.33 5.28
CA ILE A 91 -0.56 -1.46 6.06
C ILE A 91 0.25 -0.40 6.82
N SER A 92 1.36 -0.77 7.46
CA SER A 92 2.22 0.17 8.17
C SER A 92 2.84 1.20 7.22
N HIS A 93 3.29 0.79 6.04
CA HIS A 93 3.80 1.70 5.02
C HIS A 93 2.71 2.65 4.53
N TYR A 94 1.51 2.16 4.23
CA TYR A 94 0.36 2.97 3.85
C TYR A 94 -0.04 3.94 4.96
N GLN A 95 -0.01 3.53 6.22
CA GLN A 95 -0.30 4.41 7.35
C GLN A 95 0.76 5.50 7.50
N ALA A 96 2.05 5.18 7.39
CA ALA A 96 3.12 6.17 7.42
C ALA A 96 3.02 7.18 6.25
N VAL A 97 2.72 6.70 5.04
CA VAL A 97 2.49 7.56 3.87
C VAL A 97 1.21 8.38 4.04
N LYS A 98 0.15 7.81 4.64
CA LYS A 98 -1.10 8.50 4.92
C LYS A 98 -0.92 9.57 5.98
N ASP A 99 -0.13 9.36 7.02
CA ASP A 99 0.15 10.38 8.03
C ASP A 99 0.96 11.54 7.42
N ILE A 100 1.87 11.26 6.48
CA ILE A 100 2.57 12.27 5.68
C ILE A 100 1.61 12.99 4.70
N GLN A 101 0.61 12.29 4.15
CA GLN A 101 -0.43 12.88 3.29
C GLN A 101 -1.57 13.56 4.07
N GLN A 102 -1.73 13.30 5.36
CA GLN A 102 -2.66 14.01 6.24
C GLN A 102 -2.07 15.31 6.76
N ASP A 103 -0.76 15.50 6.66
CA ASP A 103 -0.17 16.82 6.81
C ASP A 103 -0.45 17.63 5.54
N ASP A 104 -1.39 18.58 5.62
CA ASP A 104 -1.76 19.49 4.53
C ASP A 104 -0.53 20.14 3.88
N TRP A 105 0.53 20.37 4.69
CA TRP A 105 1.82 20.82 4.22
C TRP A 105 2.49 19.84 3.24
N GLY A 106 2.46 18.55 3.52
CA GLY A 106 3.03 17.50 2.66
C GLY A 106 2.32 17.43 1.30
N VAL A 107 0.99 17.55 1.29
CA VAL A 107 0.20 17.61 0.06
C VAL A 107 0.53 18.86 -0.75
N PHE A 108 0.61 20.02 -0.09
CA PHE A 108 1.03 21.27 -0.71
C PHE A 108 2.41 21.15 -1.37
N LEU A 109 3.39 20.61 -0.64
CA LEU A 109 4.75 20.42 -1.17
C LEU A 109 4.77 19.47 -2.36
N MET A 110 4.06 18.34 -2.29
CA MET A 110 4.00 17.39 -3.39
C MET A 110 3.40 18.03 -4.65
N GLN A 111 2.32 18.81 -4.51
CA GLN A 111 1.70 19.51 -5.63
C GLN A 111 2.64 20.56 -6.22
N LEU A 112 3.26 21.39 -5.38
CA LEU A 112 4.21 22.40 -5.81
C LEU A 112 5.44 21.79 -6.48
N GLN A 113 6.00 20.70 -5.94
CA GLN A 113 7.13 19.99 -6.55
C GLN A 113 6.76 19.40 -7.91
N ARG A 114 5.56 18.83 -8.04
CA ARG A 114 5.08 18.29 -9.32
C ARG A 114 4.97 19.38 -10.38
N GLU A 115 4.46 20.56 -10.03
CA GLU A 115 4.41 21.71 -10.94
C GLU A 115 5.80 22.28 -11.24
N ALA A 116 6.68 22.38 -10.23
CA ALA A 116 8.04 22.90 -10.35
C ALA A 116 8.89 22.12 -11.36
N ARG A 117 8.77 20.79 -11.39
CA ARG A 117 9.50 19.91 -12.35
C ARG A 117 9.22 20.25 -13.82
N HIS A 118 8.06 20.80 -14.12
CA HIS A 118 7.63 21.12 -15.49
C HIS A 118 7.45 22.61 -15.71
N SER A 119 8.09 23.44 -14.89
CA SER A 119 7.98 24.88 -14.94
C SER A 119 9.32 25.58 -14.75
N GLN A 120 9.39 26.79 -15.27
CA GLN A 120 10.52 27.69 -15.10
C GLN A 120 10.17 28.73 -14.04
N LEU A 121 11.08 28.90 -13.08
CA LEU A 121 10.93 29.90 -12.04
C LEU A 121 11.13 31.30 -12.63
N ASN A 122 10.21 32.22 -12.38
CA ASN A 122 10.35 33.61 -12.82
C ASN A 122 10.87 34.47 -11.67
N TRP A 123 10.15 34.48 -10.54
CA TRP A 123 10.55 35.19 -9.34
C TRP A 123 9.85 34.64 -8.10
N ALA A 124 10.47 34.83 -6.93
CA ALA A 124 9.92 34.48 -5.63
C ALA A 124 10.30 35.58 -4.63
N THR A 125 9.32 36.17 -3.96
CA THR A 125 9.58 37.28 -3.05
C THR A 125 8.50 37.36 -1.97
N GLY A 126 8.92 37.28 -0.71
CA GLY A 126 8.02 37.50 0.41
C GLY A 126 6.87 36.50 0.38
N THR A 127 5.65 36.99 0.30
CA THR A 127 4.45 36.15 0.31
C THR A 127 4.02 35.64 -1.08
N ARG A 128 4.83 35.85 -2.13
CA ARG A 128 4.48 35.52 -3.51
C ARG A 128 5.54 34.71 -4.24
N LEU A 129 5.08 33.81 -5.08
CA LEU A 129 5.87 32.96 -5.97
C LEU A 129 5.27 33.00 -7.37
N ASN A 130 6.10 33.15 -8.40
CA ASN A 130 5.66 33.17 -9.78
C ASN A 130 6.55 32.27 -10.65
N TYR A 131 5.91 31.44 -11.46
CA TYR A 131 6.58 30.51 -12.38
C TYR A 131 5.73 30.27 -13.64
N GLN A 132 6.38 29.86 -14.71
CA GLN A 132 5.74 29.56 -15.98
C GLN A 132 5.72 28.07 -16.26
N LEU A 133 4.53 27.51 -16.50
CA LEU A 133 4.38 26.12 -16.95
C LEU A 133 4.90 25.93 -18.38
N ALA A 134 5.28 24.70 -18.73
CA ALA A 134 5.65 24.34 -20.11
C ALA A 134 4.56 24.65 -21.17
N SER A 135 3.30 24.78 -20.75
CA SER A 135 2.18 25.21 -21.61
C SER A 135 2.19 26.72 -21.94
N GLY A 136 3.10 27.49 -21.35
CA GLY A 136 3.17 28.95 -21.46
C GLY A 136 2.33 29.70 -20.43
N GLN A 137 1.49 29.00 -19.64
CA GLN A 137 0.66 29.61 -18.60
C GLN A 137 1.50 30.12 -17.43
N GLN A 138 1.22 31.35 -17.02
CA GLN A 138 1.85 32.01 -15.87
C GLN A 138 1.08 31.66 -14.61
N ILE A 139 1.76 31.05 -13.64
CA ILE A 139 1.19 30.68 -12.35
C ILE A 139 1.75 31.59 -11.29
N GLN A 140 0.86 32.13 -10.46
CA GLN A 140 1.21 32.89 -9.28
C GLN A 140 0.62 32.21 -8.06
N MET A 141 1.46 31.90 -7.07
CA MET A 141 1.02 31.55 -5.74
C MET A 141 1.19 32.76 -4.82
N GLU A 142 0.21 33.01 -3.97
CA GLU A 142 0.30 34.07 -3.00
C GLU A 142 -0.42 33.75 -1.70
N TYR A 143 0.07 34.35 -0.62
CA TYR A 143 -0.65 34.42 0.63
C TYR A 143 -1.90 35.29 0.49
N TYR A 144 -3.03 34.77 0.93
CA TYR A 144 -4.30 35.48 1.01
C TYR A 144 -4.89 35.26 2.39
N SER A 145 -5.31 36.35 3.04
CA SER A 145 -5.93 36.32 4.35
C SER A 145 -7.13 37.26 4.38
N ASN A 146 -8.24 36.77 4.90
CA ASN A 146 -9.45 37.54 5.19
C ASN A 146 -9.96 37.20 6.59
N GLN A 147 -11.13 37.73 6.97
CA GLN A 147 -11.67 37.54 8.33
C GLN A 147 -12.01 36.08 8.67
N GLU A 148 -12.22 35.22 7.67
CA GLU A 148 -12.69 33.84 7.84
C GLU A 148 -11.63 32.78 7.53
N SER A 149 -10.58 33.15 6.78
CA SER A 149 -9.61 32.19 6.25
C SER A 149 -8.26 32.83 5.93
N SER A 150 -7.20 32.07 6.17
CA SER A 150 -5.85 32.38 5.73
C SER A 150 -5.29 31.19 4.94
N MET A 151 -4.72 31.47 3.77
CA MET A 151 -4.36 30.42 2.82
C MET A 151 -3.23 30.83 1.88
N ILE A 152 -2.56 29.85 1.29
CA ILE A 152 -1.83 30.01 0.04
C ILE A 152 -2.79 29.66 -1.09
N ARG A 153 -2.98 30.60 -2.02
CA ARG A 153 -3.84 30.41 -3.20
C ARG A 153 -3.02 30.41 -4.48
N ARG A 154 -3.51 29.72 -5.48
CA ARG A 154 -2.98 29.70 -6.84
C ARG A 154 -3.86 30.49 -7.79
N LEU A 155 -3.22 31.33 -8.60
CA LEU A 155 -3.80 32.07 -9.71
C LEU A 155 -3.15 31.63 -11.03
N VAL A 156 -3.97 31.46 -12.05
CA VAL A 156 -3.54 31.17 -13.42
C VAL A 156 -3.75 32.43 -14.26
N SER A 157 -2.67 33.02 -14.75
CA SER A 157 -2.71 34.26 -15.54
C SER A 157 -3.51 35.38 -14.86
N GLY A 158 -3.34 35.52 -13.53
CA GLY A 158 -4.03 36.53 -12.71
C GLY A 158 -5.51 36.25 -12.45
N ARG A 159 -6.03 35.07 -12.82
CA ARG A 159 -7.41 34.65 -12.57
C ARG A 159 -7.47 33.37 -11.75
N GLY A 160 -8.60 33.17 -11.07
CA GLY A 160 -8.86 32.00 -10.24
C GLY A 160 -8.61 32.26 -8.75
N HIS A 161 -9.04 31.29 -7.94
CA HIS A 161 -8.93 31.33 -6.48
C HIS A 161 -8.84 29.91 -5.94
N GLN A 162 -7.87 29.12 -6.44
CA GLN A 162 -7.74 27.73 -5.99
C GLN A 162 -6.90 27.71 -4.70
N PRO A 163 -7.48 27.30 -3.55
CA PRO A 163 -6.70 27.13 -2.32
C PRO A 163 -5.76 25.93 -2.47
N TYR A 164 -4.50 26.13 -2.05
CA TYR A 164 -3.43 25.12 -2.10
C TYR A 164 -3.00 24.67 -0.71
N LEU A 165 -3.04 25.59 0.27
CA LEU A 165 -2.80 25.30 1.68
C LEU A 165 -3.66 26.22 2.53
N MET A 166 -4.44 25.67 3.46
CA MET A 166 -5.33 26.42 4.35
C MET A 166 -4.71 26.58 5.74
N GLY A 167 -5.24 27.51 6.53
CA GLY A 167 -4.80 27.73 7.91
C GLY A 167 -3.36 28.24 8.00
N VAL A 168 -2.93 29.05 7.04
CA VAL A 168 -1.56 29.58 6.99
C VAL A 168 -1.47 30.84 7.84
N ASP A 169 -0.68 30.83 8.90
CA ASP A 169 -0.41 32.02 9.70
C ASP A 169 0.58 32.93 8.97
N TRP A 170 1.66 32.34 8.47
CA TRP A 170 2.71 33.06 7.76
C TRP A 170 3.36 32.21 6.67
N VAL A 171 3.75 32.84 5.56
CA VAL A 171 4.54 32.19 4.51
C VAL A 171 5.56 33.17 3.92
N ASN A 172 6.73 32.64 3.60
CA ASN A 172 7.77 33.37 2.89
C ASN A 172 8.45 32.48 1.83
N PHE A 173 8.45 32.97 0.61
CA PHE A 173 9.12 32.43 -0.55
C PHE A 173 10.38 33.26 -0.80
N THR A 174 11.54 32.64 -0.58
CA THR A 174 12.84 33.26 -0.83
C THR A 174 13.53 32.55 -1.98
N MET A 175 13.88 33.30 -3.01
CA MET A 175 14.73 32.78 -4.08
C MET A 175 16.14 32.49 -3.54
N VAL A 176 16.61 31.26 -3.70
CA VAL A 176 17.97 30.85 -3.32
C VAL A 176 18.92 31.02 -4.51
N ASN A 177 18.47 30.66 -5.71
CA ASN A 177 19.13 30.89 -6.99
C ASN A 177 18.05 30.99 -8.11
N SER A 178 18.48 31.11 -9.36
CA SER A 178 17.60 31.22 -10.54
C SER A 178 16.58 30.07 -10.69
N HIS A 179 16.79 28.93 -10.02
CA HIS A 179 15.99 27.73 -10.19
C HIS A 179 15.51 27.12 -8.88
N GLN A 180 15.80 27.73 -7.73
CA GLN A 180 15.43 27.19 -6.42
C GLN A 180 14.76 28.23 -5.55
N VAL A 181 13.68 27.81 -4.90
CA VAL A 181 12.93 28.61 -3.94
C VAL A 181 12.90 27.88 -2.61
N LYS A 182 13.29 28.58 -1.55
CA LYS A 182 13.02 28.18 -0.19
C LYS A 182 11.63 28.64 0.20
N VAL A 183 10.79 27.70 0.60
CA VAL A 183 9.46 27.96 1.15
C VAL A 183 9.54 27.77 2.66
N SER A 184 9.28 28.83 3.41
CA SER A 184 9.11 28.78 4.87
C SER A 184 7.66 29.09 5.19
N CYS A 185 7.01 28.27 5.99
CA CYS A 185 5.59 28.41 6.32
C CYS A 185 5.35 28.13 7.80
N ARG A 186 4.43 28.87 8.41
CA ARG A 186 3.88 28.58 9.74
C ARG A 186 2.37 28.39 9.60
N LEU A 187 1.86 27.27 10.12
CA LEU A 187 0.43 26.99 10.14
C LEU A 187 -0.22 27.53 11.42
N ALA A 188 -1.57 27.56 11.45
CA ALA A 188 -2.37 28.06 12.57
C ALA A 188 -2.11 27.29 13.88
N ASP A 189 -1.66 26.04 13.80
CA ASP A 189 -1.24 25.22 14.94
C ASP A 189 0.18 25.56 15.45
N GLN A 190 0.78 26.64 14.95
CA GLN A 190 2.14 27.12 15.25
C GLN A 190 3.27 26.17 14.82
N LYS A 191 2.99 25.12 14.05
CA LYS A 191 4.05 24.31 13.43
C LYS A 191 4.71 25.08 12.31
N GLU A 192 6.03 25.03 12.29
CA GLU A 192 6.86 25.63 11.26
C GLU A 192 7.43 24.57 10.33
N TYR A 193 7.38 24.88 9.05
CA TYR A 193 7.85 24.02 8.00
C TYR A 193 8.77 24.79 7.05
N GLN A 194 9.78 24.10 6.55
CA GLN A 194 10.69 24.63 5.54
C GLN A 194 10.96 23.57 4.48
N ALA A 195 10.95 24.00 3.22
CA ALA A 195 11.30 23.13 2.10
C ALA A 195 12.06 23.91 1.03
N LEU A 196 12.91 23.20 0.29
CA LEU A 196 13.56 23.73 -0.89
C LEU A 196 12.92 23.10 -2.14
N ILE A 197 12.48 23.94 -3.06
CA ILE A 197 11.82 23.52 -4.30
C ILE A 197 12.71 23.89 -5.47
N SER A 198 13.06 22.88 -6.28
CA SER A 198 13.82 23.06 -7.52
C SER A 198 12.88 23.08 -8.72
N PHE A 199 12.98 24.15 -9.49
CA PHE A 199 12.35 24.34 -10.79
C PHE A 199 13.27 23.87 -11.90
N ARG A 200 12.74 23.72 -13.11
CA ARG A 200 13.56 23.36 -14.27
C ARG A 200 14.53 24.52 -14.55
N GLY A 201 15.83 24.20 -14.55
CA GLY A 201 16.85 25.12 -14.97
C GLY A 201 16.74 25.50 -16.44
N GLU A 202 17.16 26.71 -16.80
CA GLU A 202 17.50 26.97 -18.20
C GLU A 202 18.66 26.04 -18.55
N ALA A 203 18.55 25.34 -19.67
CA ALA A 203 19.61 24.47 -20.15
C ALA A 203 20.82 25.34 -20.51
N GLY A 204 21.72 25.59 -19.55
CA GLY A 204 22.84 26.51 -19.74
C GLY A 204 23.88 26.60 -18.63
N GLU A 205 23.65 26.06 -17.42
CA GLU A 205 24.67 26.05 -16.35
C GLU A 205 25.18 24.63 -16.08
N THR A 206 25.90 24.08 -17.06
CA THR A 206 26.88 23.03 -16.82
C THR A 206 28.25 23.68 -16.73
N GLU A 207 28.84 23.61 -15.54
CA GLU A 207 30.28 23.59 -15.25
C GLU A 207 31.15 24.72 -15.80
N SER A 208 31.37 25.75 -14.98
CA SER A 208 32.67 26.42 -14.93
C SER A 208 33.03 26.81 -13.50
N ASN A 209 33.76 25.93 -12.82
CA ASN A 209 34.88 26.28 -11.93
C ASN A 209 35.70 25.04 -11.61
#